data_AF-A0AAU1CJT0-F1
#
_entry.id   AF-A0AAU1CJT0-F1
#
_cell.length_a   1.000
_cell.length_b   1.000
_cell.length_c   1.000
_cell.angle_alpha   90.00
_cell.angle_beta   90.00
_cell.angle_gamma   90.00
#
_symmetry.space_group_name_H-M   'P 1'
#
loop_
_entity.id
_entity.type
_entity.pdbx_description
1 polymer ?
#
loop_
_entity_poly.entity_id
_entity_poly.type
_entity_poly.pdbx_seq_one_letter_code
_entity_poly.pdbx_strand_id
1 'polypeptide(L)'
;MTSHPGLRPYRPEDSAALSDICIRTAAGGSDARDIYPDHELVPSIFATPYAELEPELAFVLDDGTGRAVGYILGTADTPRFVKEYRESWLPRVADRYPLPEGPPQSPADEMTGLLHDPERMLLPELATHPAHLHIDLLPDWQRKGYGKELMHTFLAALNAKGVEGVHLSMLTSNTRARAFYDRLGFTEIPVVDPGPVSYLVRGTKVDS
;
A
#
# COMPACT_ATOMS: atom_id res chain seq x y z
N MET A 1 -4.58 -31.54 -10.10
CA MET A 1 -4.17 -30.38 -10.91
C MET A 1 -3.27 -29.53 -10.05
N THR A 2 -2.00 -29.37 -10.38
CA THR A 2 -1.15 -28.37 -9.74
C THR A 2 -1.54 -27.02 -10.34
N SER A 3 -2.21 -26.16 -9.57
CA SER A 3 -2.48 -24.80 -10.04
C SER A 3 -1.16 -24.05 -10.11
N HIS A 4 -0.98 -23.25 -11.16
CA HIS A 4 0.16 -22.36 -11.27
C HIS A 4 -0.10 -21.09 -10.45
N PRO A 5 0.96 -20.37 -10.01
CA PRO A 5 0.79 -19.08 -9.39
C PRO A 5 0.08 -18.11 -10.33
N GLY A 6 -0.77 -17.25 -9.78
CA GLY A 6 -1.57 -16.33 -10.58
C GLY A 6 -2.23 -15.24 -9.75
N LEU A 7 -2.58 -14.14 -10.41
CA LEU A 7 -3.27 -13.02 -9.79
C LEU A 7 -4.76 -13.33 -9.64
N ARG A 8 -5.33 -12.88 -8.52
CA ARG A 8 -6.78 -12.93 -8.28
C ARG A 8 -7.21 -11.75 -7.40
N PRO A 9 -8.51 -11.40 -7.41
CA PRO A 9 -9.05 -10.50 -6.40
C PRO A 9 -8.76 -11.00 -4.99
N TYR A 10 -8.50 -10.06 -4.08
CA TYR A 10 -8.44 -10.32 -2.65
C TYR A 10 -9.74 -10.94 -2.15
N ARG A 11 -9.65 -11.80 -1.15
CA ARG A 11 -10.79 -12.34 -0.41
C ARG A 11 -10.56 -12.16 1.08
N PRO A 12 -11.61 -12.04 1.92
CA PRO A 12 -11.44 -11.89 3.37
C PRO A 12 -10.58 -12.97 4.02
N GLU A 13 -10.56 -14.20 3.47
CA GLU A 13 -9.71 -15.29 3.96
C GLU A 13 -8.20 -15.03 3.77
N ASP A 14 -7.83 -14.08 2.90
CA ASP A 14 -6.44 -13.67 2.70
C ASP A 14 -5.96 -12.68 3.77
N SER A 15 -6.83 -12.18 4.66
CA SER A 15 -6.50 -11.13 5.63
C SER A 15 -5.23 -11.42 6.45
N ALA A 16 -5.06 -12.65 6.95
CA ALA A 16 -3.86 -13.03 7.69
C ALA A 16 -2.60 -13.05 6.81
N ALA A 17 -2.72 -13.45 5.55
CA ALA A 17 -1.61 -13.43 4.60
C ALA A 17 -1.26 -12.00 4.18
N LEU A 18 -2.26 -11.14 3.98
CA LEU A 18 -2.09 -9.72 3.70
C LEU A 18 -1.29 -9.03 4.81
N SER A 19 -1.67 -9.27 6.06
CA SER A 19 -0.98 -8.75 7.25
C SER A 19 0.48 -9.24 7.30
N ASP A 20 0.72 -10.55 7.15
CA ASP A 20 2.06 -11.14 7.14
C ASP A 20 2.96 -10.58 6.01
N ILE A 21 2.42 -10.41 4.81
CA ILE A 21 3.17 -9.83 3.69
C ILE A 21 3.58 -8.40 4.03
N CYS A 22 2.64 -7.56 4.50
CA CYS A 22 2.88 -6.15 4.79
C CYS A 22 3.98 -5.95 5.83
N ILE A 23 3.92 -6.64 6.98
CA ILE A 23 4.95 -6.49 8.02
C ILE A 23 6.32 -7.02 7.56
N ARG A 24 6.35 -8.05 6.71
CA ARG A 24 7.58 -8.63 6.17
C ARG A 24 8.21 -7.83 5.03
N THR A 25 7.59 -6.74 4.61
CA THR A 25 8.12 -5.80 3.61
C THR A 25 8.19 -4.35 4.12
N ALA A 26 7.78 -4.08 5.35
CA ALA A 26 7.66 -2.72 5.90
C ALA A 26 8.99 -2.00 6.20
N ALA A 27 10.13 -2.72 6.30
CA ALA A 27 11.44 -2.12 6.57
C ALA A 27 12.13 -1.72 5.25
N GLY A 28 11.52 -0.81 4.50
CA GLY A 28 12.01 -0.40 3.18
C GLY A 28 12.05 -1.55 2.17
N GLY A 29 11.04 -2.42 2.18
CA GLY A 29 10.96 -3.63 1.38
C GLY A 29 11.57 -4.88 2.04
N SER A 30 12.02 -4.77 3.29
CA SER A 30 12.55 -5.88 4.09
C SER A 30 11.68 -6.18 5.30
N ASP A 31 11.98 -7.26 6.02
CA ASP A 31 11.23 -7.71 7.19
C ASP A 31 11.34 -6.71 8.34
N ALA A 32 10.20 -6.29 8.90
CA ALA A 32 10.14 -5.29 9.98
C ALA A 32 9.71 -5.88 11.33
N ARG A 33 9.59 -7.21 11.46
CA ARG A 33 9.14 -7.86 12.71
C ARG A 33 10.09 -7.63 13.90
N ASP A 34 11.38 -7.43 13.61
CA ASP A 34 12.36 -7.06 14.64
C ASP A 34 12.25 -5.58 15.08
N ILE A 35 11.54 -4.75 14.32
CA ILE A 35 11.33 -3.31 14.59
C ILE A 35 10.01 -3.10 15.34
N TYR A 36 8.95 -3.82 14.94
CA TYR A 36 7.61 -3.67 15.49
C TYR A 36 7.16 -4.95 16.19
N PRO A 37 7.16 -5.02 17.53
CA PRO A 37 6.75 -6.21 18.27
C PRO A 37 5.28 -6.62 18.06
N ASP A 38 4.39 -5.65 17.85
CA ASP A 38 3.02 -5.94 17.37
C ASP A 38 3.01 -5.92 15.84
N HIS A 39 3.01 -7.11 15.25
CA HIS A 39 3.06 -7.29 13.79
C HIS A 39 1.81 -6.76 13.08
N GLU A 40 0.70 -6.52 13.79
CA GLU A 40 -0.54 -6.00 13.23
C GLU A 40 -0.57 -4.47 13.13
N LEU A 41 0.36 -3.76 13.79
CA LEU A 41 0.39 -2.29 13.80
C LEU A 41 0.58 -1.73 12.38
N VAL A 42 1.63 -2.17 11.67
CA VAL A 42 1.93 -1.65 10.33
C VAL A 42 0.82 -2.01 9.31
N PRO A 43 0.34 -3.26 9.24
CA PRO A 43 -0.79 -3.63 8.38
C PRO A 43 -2.05 -2.82 8.66
N SER A 44 -2.33 -2.49 9.93
CA SER A 44 -3.49 -1.66 10.30
C SER A 44 -3.45 -0.24 9.71
N ILE A 45 -2.28 0.21 9.24
CA ILE A 45 -2.08 1.52 8.63
C ILE A 45 -2.06 1.42 7.10
N PHE A 46 -1.29 0.46 6.57
CA PHE A 46 -0.89 0.45 5.16
C PHE A 46 -1.48 -0.67 4.30
N ALA A 47 -2.23 -1.61 4.88
CA ALA A 47 -2.81 -2.73 4.12
C ALA A 47 -4.28 -3.00 4.46
N THR A 48 -4.59 -3.38 5.71
CA THR A 48 -5.93 -3.75 6.15
C THR A 48 -7.03 -2.72 5.84
N PRO A 49 -6.84 -1.39 6.08
CA PRO A 49 -7.89 -0.41 5.76
C PRO A 49 -8.26 -0.38 4.27
N TYR A 50 -7.33 -0.65 3.37
CA TYR A 50 -7.62 -0.68 1.93
C TYR A 50 -8.45 -1.91 1.56
N ALA A 51 -8.10 -3.08 2.11
CA ALA A 51 -8.84 -4.32 1.87
C ALA A 51 -10.26 -4.29 2.46
N GLU A 52 -10.49 -3.48 3.51
CA GLU A 52 -11.78 -3.31 4.15
C GLU A 52 -12.65 -2.23 3.49
N LEU A 53 -12.07 -1.08 3.13
CA LEU A 53 -12.80 0.08 2.60
C LEU A 53 -13.00 0.01 1.09
N GLU A 54 -12.02 -0.54 0.34
CA GLU A 54 -12.08 -0.67 -1.13
C GLU A 54 -11.57 -2.05 -1.59
N PRO A 55 -12.22 -3.15 -1.15
CA PRO A 55 -11.81 -4.52 -1.49
C PRO A 55 -11.76 -4.79 -3.00
N GLU A 56 -12.54 -4.06 -3.80
CA GLU A 56 -12.55 -4.21 -5.25
C GLU A 56 -11.29 -3.66 -5.95
N LEU A 57 -10.45 -2.92 -5.23
CA LEU A 57 -9.13 -2.46 -5.65
C LEU A 57 -8.00 -3.24 -4.98
N ALA A 58 -8.30 -4.33 -4.28
CA ALA A 58 -7.31 -5.22 -3.69
C ALA A 58 -7.15 -6.51 -4.51
N PHE A 59 -5.92 -6.82 -4.87
CA PHE A 59 -5.53 -8.01 -5.62
C PHE A 59 -4.35 -8.70 -4.95
N VAL A 60 -4.31 -10.03 -5.03
CA VAL A 60 -3.23 -10.84 -4.48
C VAL A 60 -2.59 -11.71 -5.55
N LEU A 61 -1.31 -12.01 -5.35
CA LEU A 61 -0.62 -13.09 -6.04
C LEU A 61 -0.85 -14.38 -5.24
N ASP A 62 -1.55 -15.34 -5.82
CA ASP A 62 -1.72 -16.71 -5.30
C ASP A 62 -0.52 -17.57 -5.68
N ASP A 63 0.00 -18.39 -4.76
CA ASP A 63 1.13 -19.28 -5.02
C ASP A 63 0.77 -20.58 -5.78
N GLY A 64 -0.51 -20.77 -6.14
CA GLY A 64 -1.03 -21.99 -6.76
C GLY A 64 -1.57 -22.99 -5.72
N THR A 65 -1.52 -22.68 -4.43
CA THR A 65 -2.10 -23.48 -3.35
C THR A 65 -3.31 -22.82 -2.70
N GLY A 66 -3.68 -21.60 -3.13
CA GLY A 66 -4.71 -20.78 -2.51
C GLY A 66 -4.14 -19.68 -1.62
N ARG A 67 -2.83 -19.67 -1.34
CA ARG A 67 -2.20 -18.74 -0.41
C ARG A 67 -1.73 -17.47 -1.12
N ALA A 68 -2.09 -16.30 -0.59
CA ALA A 68 -1.53 -15.03 -1.01
C ALA A 68 -0.05 -14.88 -0.58
N VAL A 69 0.81 -14.46 -1.51
CA VAL A 69 2.26 -14.29 -1.33
C VAL A 69 2.78 -12.93 -1.82
N GLY A 70 1.87 -12.08 -2.28
CA GLY A 70 2.07 -10.68 -2.60
C GLY A 70 0.70 -10.01 -2.81
N TYR A 71 0.66 -8.69 -2.77
CA TYR A 71 -0.55 -7.91 -3.01
C TYR A 71 -0.26 -6.64 -3.78
N ILE A 72 -1.31 -6.10 -4.38
CA ILE A 72 -1.46 -4.68 -4.67
C ILE A 72 -2.85 -4.25 -4.19
N LEU A 73 -2.89 -3.11 -3.51
CA LEU A 73 -4.13 -2.53 -3.01
C LEU A 73 -4.02 -1.01 -3.02
N GLY A 74 -5.13 -0.33 -2.85
CA GLY A 74 -5.17 1.12 -2.91
C GLY A 74 -6.57 1.67 -2.88
N THR A 75 -6.70 2.94 -3.23
CA THR A 75 -7.98 3.65 -3.33
C THR A 75 -8.09 4.35 -4.67
N ALA A 76 -9.33 4.53 -5.15
CA ALA A 76 -9.64 5.37 -6.30
C ALA A 76 -9.58 6.88 -6.01
N ASP A 77 -9.73 7.29 -4.74
CA ASP A 77 -9.92 8.69 -4.33
C ASP A 77 -9.38 8.91 -2.91
N THR A 78 -8.17 9.48 -2.80
CA THR A 78 -7.50 9.75 -1.53
C THR A 78 -8.31 10.65 -0.59
N PRO A 79 -8.88 11.80 -1.01
CA PRO A 79 -9.79 12.58 -0.16
C PRO A 79 -10.94 11.77 0.44
N ARG A 80 -11.63 10.95 -0.36
CA ARG A 80 -12.70 10.09 0.13
C ARG A 80 -12.18 9.02 1.08
N PHE A 81 -11.09 8.35 0.71
CA PHE A 81 -10.46 7.32 1.54
C PHE A 81 -10.03 7.87 2.90
N VAL A 82 -9.41 9.06 2.96
CA VAL A 82 -9.01 9.71 4.22
C VAL A 82 -10.20 9.94 5.12
N LYS A 83 -11.32 10.42 4.56
CA LYS A 83 -12.57 10.61 5.31
C LYS A 83 -13.10 9.27 5.85
N GLU A 84 -13.21 8.26 5.01
CA GLU A 84 -13.70 6.93 5.41
C GLU A 84 -12.76 6.25 6.43
N TYR A 85 -11.45 6.43 6.27
CA TYR A 85 -10.43 5.98 7.21
C TYR A 85 -10.68 6.58 8.58
N ARG A 86 -10.81 7.91 8.66
CA ARG A 86 -11.04 8.62 9.93
C ARG A 86 -12.38 8.26 10.57
N GLU A 87 -13.44 8.17 9.78
CA GLU A 87 -14.81 7.98 10.29
C GLU A 87 -15.16 6.52 10.59
N SER A 88 -14.59 5.56 9.84
CA SER A 88 -15.00 4.16 9.88
C SER A 88 -13.91 3.18 10.28
N TRP A 89 -12.64 3.43 9.91
CA TRP A 89 -11.53 2.52 10.22
C TRP A 89 -10.88 2.86 11.56
N LEU A 90 -10.45 4.11 11.75
CA LEU A 90 -9.73 4.55 12.95
C LEU A 90 -10.47 4.20 14.26
N PRO A 91 -11.80 4.37 14.39
CA PRO A 91 -12.51 3.99 15.61
C PRO A 91 -12.45 2.49 15.95
N ARG A 92 -12.17 1.61 14.96
CA ARG A 92 -12.06 0.16 15.18
C ARG A 92 -10.71 -0.25 15.75
N VAL A 93 -9.68 0.58 15.56
CA VAL A 93 -8.28 0.26 15.92
C VAL A 93 -7.69 1.19 16.98
N ALA A 94 -8.31 2.35 17.22
CA ALA A 94 -7.82 3.36 18.15
C ALA A 94 -7.70 2.87 19.60
N ASP A 95 -8.60 2.00 20.07
CA ASP A 95 -8.52 1.44 21.43
C ASP A 95 -7.30 0.52 21.61
N ARG A 96 -6.88 -0.17 20.53
CA ARG A 96 -5.69 -1.04 20.53
C ARG A 96 -4.41 -0.23 20.34
N TYR A 97 -4.48 0.83 19.54
CA TYR A 97 -3.35 1.70 19.18
C TYR A 97 -3.68 3.15 19.56
N PRO A 98 -3.63 3.50 20.86
CA PRO A 98 -3.95 4.85 21.30
C PRO A 98 -2.91 5.85 20.80
N LEU A 99 -3.36 7.07 20.47
CA LEU A 99 -2.45 8.14 20.08
C LEU A 99 -1.47 8.44 21.24
N PRO A 100 -0.14 8.43 21.01
CA PRO A 100 0.83 8.71 22.06
C PRO A 100 0.67 10.13 22.65
N GLU A 101 0.87 10.25 23.97
CA GLU A 101 0.93 11.55 24.63
C GLU A 101 2.31 12.19 24.41
N GLY A 102 2.38 13.17 23.51
CA GLY A 102 3.61 13.92 23.23
C GLY A 102 4.40 13.39 22.02
N PRO A 103 5.69 13.77 21.88
CA PRO A 103 6.48 13.38 20.72
C PRO A 103 6.76 11.87 20.71
N PRO A 104 6.86 11.23 19.52
CA PRO A 104 7.20 9.81 19.40
C PRO A 104 8.50 9.44 20.13
N GLN A 105 8.48 8.33 20.87
CA GLN A 105 9.65 7.83 21.61
C GLN A 105 10.17 6.50 21.05
N SER A 106 9.43 5.89 20.14
CA SER A 106 9.75 4.61 19.50
C SER A 106 9.24 4.58 18.06
N PRO A 107 9.74 3.66 17.21
CA PRO A 107 9.19 3.44 15.87
C PRO A 107 7.69 3.12 15.91
N ALA A 108 7.21 2.43 16.94
CA ALA A 108 5.79 2.13 17.10
C ALA A 108 4.96 3.38 17.39
N ASP A 109 5.49 4.34 18.15
CA ASP A 109 4.83 5.64 18.37
C ASP A 109 4.75 6.45 17.07
N GLU A 110 5.80 6.41 16.24
CA GLU A 110 5.77 7.04 14.92
C GLU A 110 4.67 6.44 14.04
N MET A 111 4.58 5.10 13.97
CA MET A 111 3.52 4.41 13.22
C MET A 111 2.13 4.74 13.77
N THR A 112 1.98 4.82 15.09
CA THR A 112 0.69 5.15 15.72
C THR A 112 0.33 6.63 15.46
N GLY A 113 1.30 7.54 15.41
CA GLY A 113 1.08 8.90 14.91
C GLY A 113 0.52 8.90 13.49
N LEU A 114 1.11 8.10 12.58
CA LEU A 114 0.63 7.97 11.19
C LEU A 114 -0.76 7.32 11.08
N LEU A 115 -1.12 6.43 12.01
CA LEU A 115 -2.45 5.81 12.10
C LEU A 115 -3.54 6.85 12.38
N HIS A 116 -3.26 7.79 13.29
CA HIS A 116 -4.21 8.82 13.75
C HIS A 116 -4.25 10.07 12.87
N ASP A 117 -3.32 10.18 11.92
CA ASP A 117 -3.20 11.29 10.96
C ASP A 117 -3.34 10.80 9.50
N PRO A 118 -4.51 10.30 9.07
CA PRO A 118 -4.74 9.97 7.66
C PRO A 118 -4.67 11.21 6.75
N GLU A 119 -4.90 12.42 7.27
CA GLU A 119 -4.82 13.68 6.51
C GLU A 119 -3.44 13.96 5.94
N ARG A 120 -2.37 13.33 6.48
CA ARG A 120 -1.04 13.34 5.86
C ARG A 120 -1.02 12.86 4.39
N MET A 121 -2.04 12.12 3.97
CA MET A 121 -2.20 11.66 2.59
C MET A 121 -2.76 12.77 1.66
N LEU A 122 -3.29 13.86 2.21
CA LEU A 122 -3.89 14.97 1.47
C LEU A 122 -2.84 16.02 1.09
N LEU A 123 -2.15 15.79 -0.01
CA LEU A 123 -1.14 16.70 -0.54
C LEU A 123 -1.66 17.45 -1.77
N PRO A 124 -1.64 18.80 -1.80
CA PRO A 124 -2.12 19.59 -2.94
C PRO A 124 -1.46 19.21 -4.27
N GLU A 125 -0.18 18.87 -4.26
CA GLU A 125 0.60 18.48 -5.43
C GLU A 125 0.07 17.18 -6.07
N LEU A 126 -0.60 16.32 -5.29
CA LEU A 126 -1.14 15.04 -5.71
C LEU A 126 -2.62 15.11 -6.13
N ALA A 127 -3.26 16.29 -6.06
CA ALA A 127 -4.69 16.45 -6.35
C ALA A 127 -5.11 15.99 -7.75
N THR A 128 -4.19 15.99 -8.72
CA THR A 128 -4.43 15.51 -10.11
C THR A 128 -4.29 13.99 -10.26
N HIS A 129 -3.83 13.30 -9.22
CA HIS A 129 -3.62 11.86 -9.17
C HIS A 129 -4.40 11.28 -7.98
N PRO A 130 -5.74 11.27 -8.04
CA PRO A 130 -6.57 11.02 -6.86
C PRO A 130 -6.46 9.59 -6.32
N ALA A 131 -6.04 8.61 -7.13
CA ALA A 131 -5.78 7.27 -6.62
C ALA A 131 -4.40 7.15 -5.97
N HIS A 132 -4.27 6.22 -5.03
CA HIS A 132 -2.96 5.77 -4.55
C HIS A 132 -2.92 4.29 -4.24
N LEU A 133 -1.71 3.72 -4.12
CA LEU A 133 -1.50 2.29 -3.96
C LEU A 133 -0.35 1.92 -3.02
N HIS A 134 -0.40 0.68 -2.54
CA HIS A 134 0.73 -0.07 -1.97
C HIS A 134 0.86 -1.40 -2.70
N ILE A 135 2.10 -1.84 -2.95
CA ILE A 135 2.41 -3.09 -3.64
C ILE A 135 3.59 -3.78 -2.96
N ASP A 136 3.39 -5.03 -2.57
CA ASP A 136 4.38 -5.80 -1.84
C ASP A 136 4.37 -7.26 -2.26
N LEU A 137 5.56 -7.86 -2.34
CA LEU A 137 5.74 -9.28 -2.60
C LEU A 137 6.77 -9.84 -1.63
N LEU A 138 6.49 -11.03 -1.10
CA LEU A 138 7.48 -11.75 -0.30
C LEU A 138 8.77 -11.98 -1.10
N PRO A 139 9.94 -12.05 -0.44
CA PRO A 139 11.24 -12.11 -1.12
C PRO A 139 11.35 -13.19 -2.21
N ASP A 140 10.81 -14.38 -1.97
CA ASP A 140 10.85 -15.51 -2.90
C ASP A 140 10.00 -15.29 -4.16
N TRP A 141 9.12 -14.29 -4.16
CA TRP A 141 8.18 -13.97 -5.25
C TRP A 141 8.57 -12.71 -6.02
N GLN A 142 9.64 -12.03 -5.60
CA GLN A 142 10.18 -10.86 -6.28
C GLN A 142 10.97 -11.24 -7.54
N ARG A 143 11.13 -10.27 -8.46
CA ARG A 143 11.92 -10.42 -9.71
C ARG A 143 11.46 -11.55 -10.64
N LYS A 144 10.20 -11.97 -10.54
CA LYS A 144 9.57 -13.00 -11.39
C LYS A 144 8.55 -12.45 -12.40
N GLY A 145 8.38 -11.12 -12.46
CA GLY A 145 7.38 -10.46 -13.32
C GLY A 145 6.07 -10.11 -12.62
N TYR A 146 5.72 -10.80 -11.52
CA TYR A 146 4.43 -10.61 -10.83
C TYR A 146 4.18 -9.19 -10.30
N GLY A 147 5.21 -8.44 -9.90
CA GLY A 147 5.03 -7.04 -9.50
C GLY A 147 4.52 -6.15 -10.65
N LYS A 148 4.97 -6.42 -11.89
CA LYS A 148 4.47 -5.72 -13.09
C LYS A 148 3.04 -6.14 -13.40
N GLU A 149 2.73 -7.43 -13.28
CA GLU A 149 1.37 -7.94 -13.48
C GLU A 149 0.39 -7.32 -12.47
N LEU A 150 0.76 -7.27 -11.19
CA LEU A 150 -0.05 -6.66 -10.13
C LEU A 150 -0.31 -5.18 -10.44
N MET A 151 0.74 -4.43 -10.77
CA MET A 151 0.60 -3.03 -11.17
C MET A 151 -0.36 -2.87 -12.35
N HIS A 152 -0.21 -3.66 -13.41
CA HIS A 152 -1.07 -3.58 -14.59
C HIS A 152 -2.54 -3.90 -14.25
N THR A 153 -2.79 -4.92 -13.42
CA THR A 153 -4.14 -5.26 -12.95
C THR A 153 -4.78 -4.11 -12.19
N PHE A 154 -4.04 -3.49 -11.26
CA PHE A 154 -4.53 -2.36 -10.48
C PHE A 154 -4.80 -1.12 -11.34
N LEU A 155 -3.89 -0.76 -12.25
CA LEU A 155 -4.07 0.36 -13.17
C LEU A 155 -5.28 0.15 -14.08
N ALA A 156 -5.49 -1.07 -14.59
CA ALA A 156 -6.66 -1.41 -15.38
C ALA A 156 -7.96 -1.27 -14.56
N ALA A 157 -7.96 -1.69 -13.29
CA ALA A 157 -9.11 -1.54 -12.40
C ALA A 157 -9.44 -0.06 -12.12
N LEU A 158 -8.43 0.78 -11.88
CA LEU A 158 -8.59 2.23 -11.76
C LEU A 158 -9.13 2.86 -13.05
N ASN A 159 -8.58 2.47 -14.20
CA ASN A 159 -9.01 3.00 -15.50
C ASN A 159 -10.47 2.62 -15.80
N ALA A 160 -10.89 1.39 -15.48
CA ALA A 160 -12.27 0.94 -15.62
C ALA A 160 -13.25 1.73 -14.73
N LYS A 161 -12.77 2.32 -13.63
CA LYS A 161 -13.52 3.24 -12.76
C LYS A 161 -13.47 4.70 -13.23
N GLY A 162 -12.79 5.01 -14.33
CA GLY A 162 -12.63 6.37 -14.85
C GLY A 162 -11.62 7.22 -14.08
N VAL A 163 -10.77 6.61 -13.25
CA VAL A 163 -9.71 7.31 -12.52
C VAL A 163 -8.52 7.50 -13.46
N GLU A 164 -8.08 8.74 -13.69
CA GLU A 164 -7.07 9.05 -14.72
C GLU A 164 -5.63 9.02 -14.20
N GLY A 165 -5.41 9.29 -12.91
CA GLY A 165 -4.07 9.44 -12.33
C GLY A 165 -3.95 8.71 -10.99
N VAL A 166 -2.77 8.14 -10.75
CA VAL A 166 -2.43 7.44 -9.52
C VAL A 166 -1.06 7.88 -9.01
N HIS A 167 -0.91 7.94 -7.69
CA HIS A 167 0.36 8.21 -7.02
C HIS A 167 0.75 7.11 -6.04
N LEU A 168 1.99 7.15 -5.57
CA LEU A 168 2.46 6.37 -4.43
C LEU A 168 3.58 7.13 -3.72
N SER A 169 3.78 6.81 -2.45
CA SER A 169 4.96 7.23 -1.69
C SER A 169 5.91 6.05 -1.50
N MET A 170 7.21 6.29 -1.53
CA MET A 170 8.22 5.29 -1.19
C MET A 170 9.37 5.92 -0.41
N LEU A 171 10.07 5.16 0.43
CA LEU A 171 11.29 5.65 1.08
C LEU A 171 12.30 6.09 0.01
N THR A 172 12.78 7.33 0.10
CA THR A 172 13.76 7.91 -0.84
C THR A 172 15.03 7.06 -0.93
N SER A 173 15.41 6.42 0.19
CA SER A 173 16.58 5.53 0.26
C SER A 173 16.40 4.20 -0.48
N ASN A 174 15.17 3.78 -0.81
CA ASN A 174 14.87 2.51 -1.47
C ASN A 174 15.04 2.62 -3.01
N THR A 175 16.29 2.77 -3.45
CA THR A 175 16.66 2.88 -4.87
C THR A 175 16.22 1.68 -5.73
N ARG A 176 16.03 0.50 -5.11
CA ARG A 176 15.50 -0.69 -5.80
C ARG A 176 14.02 -0.53 -6.16
N ALA A 177 13.21 -0.02 -5.23
CA ALA A 177 11.81 0.31 -5.50
C ALA A 177 11.71 1.43 -6.54
N ARG A 178 12.57 2.46 -6.45
CA ARG A 178 12.63 3.52 -7.46
C ARG A 178 12.81 2.97 -8.87
N ALA A 179 13.82 2.12 -9.08
CA ALA A 179 14.07 1.51 -10.39
C ALA A 179 12.93 0.58 -10.86
N PHE A 180 12.12 0.03 -9.95
CA PHE A 180 10.92 -0.72 -10.30
C PHE A 180 9.84 0.21 -10.85
N TYR A 181 9.56 1.32 -10.16
CA TYR A 181 8.55 2.30 -10.57
C TYR A 181 8.94 3.06 -11.85
N ASP A 182 10.22 3.39 -12.05
CA ASP A 182 10.71 4.02 -13.29
C ASP A 182 10.41 3.15 -14.52
N ARG A 183 10.61 1.83 -14.42
CA ARG A 183 10.28 0.87 -15.51
C ARG A 183 8.78 0.75 -15.77
N LEU A 184 7.97 1.17 -14.81
CA LEU A 184 6.51 1.23 -14.89
C LEU A 184 6.04 2.65 -15.23
N GLY A 185 6.90 3.54 -15.74
CA GLY A 185 6.48 4.86 -16.21
C GLY A 185 6.00 5.82 -15.12
N PHE A 186 6.30 5.54 -13.85
CA PHE A 186 6.12 6.51 -12.78
C PHE A 186 7.19 7.59 -12.88
N THR A 187 6.80 8.82 -12.57
CA THR A 187 7.68 9.98 -12.52
C THR A 187 7.59 10.64 -11.15
N GLU A 188 8.69 11.21 -10.68
CA GLU A 188 8.71 11.90 -9.39
C GLU A 188 8.01 13.25 -9.48
N ILE A 189 7.20 13.58 -8.47
CA ILE A 189 6.58 14.90 -8.32
C ILE A 189 7.14 15.57 -7.07
N PRO A 190 7.57 16.85 -7.15
CA PRO A 190 7.99 17.59 -5.97
C PRO A 190 6.82 17.77 -5.00
N VAL A 191 7.06 17.50 -3.71
CA VAL A 191 6.15 17.75 -2.60
C VAL A 191 6.90 18.56 -1.55
N VAL A 192 6.25 19.55 -0.95
CA VAL A 192 6.85 20.34 0.14
C VAL A 192 7.03 19.47 1.39
N ASP A 193 8.24 19.54 1.97
CA ASP A 193 8.62 18.82 3.20
C ASP A 193 8.25 17.32 3.22
N PRO A 194 8.70 16.52 2.23
CA PRO A 194 8.24 15.14 2.06
C PRO A 194 8.84 14.16 3.10
N GLY A 195 9.60 14.66 4.07
CA GLY A 195 10.30 13.86 5.06
C GLY A 195 11.20 12.81 4.39
N PRO A 196 11.12 11.52 4.78
CA PRO A 196 11.97 10.47 4.24
C PRO A 196 11.46 9.88 2.92
N VAL A 197 10.32 10.32 2.37
CA VAL A 197 9.68 9.70 1.20
C VAL A 197 9.82 10.52 -0.08
N SER A 198 9.75 9.86 -1.22
CA SER A 198 9.52 10.46 -2.53
C SER A 198 8.12 10.09 -3.00
N TYR A 199 7.45 11.01 -3.68
CA TYR A 199 6.14 10.78 -4.27
C TYR A 199 6.28 10.59 -5.78
N LEU A 200 5.70 9.51 -6.29
CA LEU A 200 5.72 9.18 -7.70
C LEU A 200 4.30 9.16 -8.27
N VAL A 201 4.14 9.61 -9.50
CA VAL A 201 2.87 9.75 -10.20
C VAL A 201 2.91 9.13 -11.60
N ARG A 202 1.76 8.64 -12.07
CA ARG A 202 1.52 8.30 -13.48
C ARG A 202 0.04 8.33 -13.83
N GLY A 203 -0.26 8.35 -15.13
CA GLY A 203 -1.60 8.03 -15.64
C GLY A 203 -1.95 6.54 -15.50
N THR A 204 -3.24 6.23 -15.40
CA THR A 204 -3.77 4.86 -15.24
C THR A 204 -3.95 4.10 -16.55
N LYS A 205 -3.90 4.79 -17.69
CA LYS A 205 -3.92 4.13 -19.00
C LYS A 205 -2.73 3.19 -19.10
N VAL A 206 -3.00 1.93 -19.44
CA VAL A 206 -1.97 0.95 -19.77
C VAL A 206 -1.52 1.26 -21.19
N ASP A 207 -0.22 1.46 -21.40
CA ASP A 207 0.34 1.65 -22.73
C ASP A 207 -0.03 0.42 -23.59
N SER A 208 -0.74 0.69 -24.69
CA SER A 208 -1.18 -0.30 -25.68
C SER A 208 -0.02 -0.83 -26.52
#